data_AF-A0A453IYY6-F1
#
_entry.id   AF-A0A453IYY6-F1
#
_cell.length_a   1.000
_cell.length_b   1.000
_cell.length_c   1.000
_cell.angle_alpha   90.00
_cell.angle_beta   90.00
_cell.angle_gamma   90.00
#
_symmetry.space_group_name_H-M   'P 1'
#
loop_
_entity.id
_entity.type
_entity.pdbx_description
1 polymer ?
#
loop_
_entity_poly.entity_id
_entity_poly.type
_entity_poly.pdbx_seq_one_letter_code
_entity_poly.pdbx_strand_id
1 'polypeptide(L)'
;MAEGRRYGIAPQLDMEQILKEAQTRWLRPTEICEILKNYRNFRIAPEPPNMPASGSLFLFDRKVLRFFRKDGHNWRKKKDGKTVKEAHERLKSGSIDVLHCYYAHGEENINFQRRSYWMLEE
;
A
#
# COMPACT_ATOMS: atom_id res chain seq x y z
N MET A 1 -28.58 -26.35 22.99
CA MET A 1 -28.25 -25.06 23.62
C MET A 1 -27.18 -24.42 22.74
N ALA A 2 -27.45 -23.25 22.17
CA ALA A 2 -26.59 -22.63 21.15
C ALA A 2 -25.42 -21.91 21.81
N GLU A 3 -24.19 -22.30 21.49
CA GLU A 3 -23.01 -21.51 21.81
C GLU A 3 -22.88 -20.37 20.78
N GLY A 4 -23.26 -19.17 21.21
CA GLY A 4 -23.05 -17.96 20.45
C GLY A 4 -21.56 -17.67 20.29
N ARG A 5 -21.04 -17.88 19.08
CA ARG A 5 -19.77 -17.28 18.64
C ARG A 5 -19.89 -15.76 18.78
N ARG A 6 -19.28 -15.21 19.83
CA ARG A 6 -19.02 -13.78 19.93
C ARG A 6 -18.02 -13.44 18.82
N TYR A 7 -18.53 -12.93 17.70
CA TYR A 7 -17.71 -12.18 16.76
C TYR A 7 -17.21 -10.96 17.52
N GLY A 8 -15.99 -11.04 18.04
CA GLY A 8 -15.31 -9.90 18.62
C GLY A 8 -15.32 -8.78 17.59
N ILE A 9 -15.95 -7.66 17.95
CA ILE A 9 -15.89 -6.42 17.18
C ILE A 9 -14.40 -6.16 16.96
N ALA A 10 -13.92 -6.31 15.72
CA ALA A 10 -12.57 -5.91 15.39
C ALA A 10 -12.42 -4.47 15.91
N PRO A 11 -11.38 -4.15 16.70
CA PRO A 11 -11.20 -2.78 17.18
C PRO A 11 -11.25 -1.88 15.94
N GLN A 12 -12.21 -0.95 15.92
CA GLN A 12 -12.31 0.00 14.83
C GLN A 12 -10.95 0.68 14.76
N LEU A 13 -10.22 0.44 13.68
CA LEU A 13 -8.89 1.01 13.52
C LEU A 13 -9.09 2.51 13.30
N ASP A 14 -8.54 3.31 14.20
CA ASP A 14 -8.59 4.76 14.09
C ASP A 14 -7.74 5.22 12.89
N MET A 15 -8.38 5.88 11.92
CA MET A 15 -7.73 6.32 10.69
C MET A 15 -6.62 7.34 10.97
N GLU A 16 -6.77 8.20 11.98
CA GLU A 16 -5.72 9.16 12.36
C GLU A 16 -4.49 8.43 12.87
N GLN A 17 -4.69 7.38 13.68
CA GLN A 17 -3.61 6.53 14.15
C GLN A 17 -2.93 5.79 12.99
N ILE A 18 -3.68 5.24 12.02
CA ILE A 18 -3.09 4.59 10.84
C ILE A 18 -2.18 5.57 10.08
N LEU A 19 -2.65 6.79 9.82
CA LEU A 19 -1.86 7.79 9.10
C LEU A 19 -0.60 8.20 9.86
N LYS A 20 -0.65 8.25 11.19
CA LYS A 20 0.52 8.50 12.04
C LYS A 20 1.53 7.35 11.99
N GLU A 21 1.06 6.11 12.05
CA GLU A 21 1.90 4.91 11.96
C GLU A 21 2.60 4.78 10.60
N ALA A 22 1.95 5.21 9.52
CA ALA A 22 2.52 5.19 8.17
C ALA A 22 3.82 6.02 8.04
N GLN A 23 4.02 7.02 8.92
CA GLN A 23 5.23 7.84 8.92
C GLN A 23 6.44 7.12 9.52
N THR A 24 6.24 6.10 10.35
CA THR A 24 7.31 5.46 11.14
C THR A 24 7.51 3.99 10.81
N ARG A 25 6.52 3.32 10.22
CA ARG A 25 6.62 1.91 9.80
C ARG A 25 5.73 1.58 8.61
N TRP A 26 5.97 0.39 8.04
CA TRP A 26 5.03 -0.20 7.10
C TRP A 26 3.69 -0.52 7.77
N LEU A 27 2.61 -0.18 7.07
CA LEU A 27 1.26 -0.55 7.47
C LEU A 27 1.01 -2.05 7.26
N ARG A 28 0.22 -2.62 8.17
CA ARG A 28 -0.25 -4.00 8.14
C ARG A 28 -1.34 -4.15 7.08
N PRO A 29 -1.57 -5.37 6.55
CA PRO A 29 -2.61 -5.60 5.54
C PRO A 29 -3.99 -5.10 5.97
N THR A 30 -4.38 -5.27 7.23
CA THR A 30 -5.65 -4.77 7.78
C THR A 30 -5.76 -3.25 7.70
N GLU A 31 -4.69 -2.52 8.04
CA GLU A 31 -4.66 -1.05 8.02
C GLU A 31 -4.76 -0.53 6.58
N ILE A 32 -4.07 -1.18 5.63
CA ILE A 32 -4.18 -0.88 4.20
C ILE A 32 -5.60 -1.14 3.69
N CYS A 33 -6.22 -2.26 4.07
CA CYS A 33 -7.59 -2.56 3.71
C CYS A 33 -8.57 -1.48 4.22
N GLU A 34 -8.39 -0.98 5.44
CA GLU A 34 -9.22 0.11 5.97
C GLU A 34 -9.08 1.39 5.14
N ILE A 35 -7.86 1.78 4.75
CA ILE A 35 -7.66 2.93 3.84
C ILE A 35 -8.39 2.69 2.51
N LEU A 36 -8.21 1.53 1.89
CA LEU A 36 -8.76 1.24 0.57
C LEU A 36 -10.29 1.10 0.57
N LYS A 37 -10.89 0.58 1.65
CA LYS A 37 -12.36 0.51 1.79
C LYS A 37 -12.97 1.88 2.05
N ASN A 38 -12.26 2.74 2.77
CA ASN A 38 -12.70 4.09 3.10
C ASN A 38 -12.13 5.16 2.15
N TYR A 39 -11.74 4.78 0.92
CA TYR A 39 -11.06 5.66 -0.04
C TYR A 39 -11.76 6.99 -0.30
N ARG A 40 -13.09 7.05 -0.15
CA ARG A 40 -13.91 8.27 -0.33
C ARG A 40 -13.63 9.35 0.71
N ASN A 41 -13.07 8.97 1.86
CA ASN A 41 -12.67 9.91 2.91
C ASN A 41 -11.27 10.49 2.68
N PHE A 42 -10.59 10.06 1.60
CA PHE A 42 -9.25 10.48 1.26
C PHE A 42 -9.22 11.31 -0.01
N ARG A 43 -8.27 12.24 -0.05
CA ARG A 43 -7.94 12.94 -1.30
C ARG A 43 -7.25 11.97 -2.25
N ILE A 44 -7.85 11.77 -3.41
CA ILE A 44 -7.21 11.05 -4.53
C ILE A 44 -6.19 11.99 -5.17
N ALA A 45 -4.94 11.53 -5.27
CA ALA A 45 -3.88 12.28 -5.92
C ALA A 45 -4.12 12.28 -7.44
N PRO A 46 -4.20 13.46 -8.08
CA PRO A 46 -4.49 13.56 -9.52
C PRO A 46 -3.27 13.25 -10.39
N GLU A 47 -2.07 13.27 -9.82
CA GLU A 47 -0.80 13.08 -10.51
C GLU A 47 0.20 12.31 -9.63
N PRO A 48 1.26 11.71 -10.21
CA PRO A 48 2.29 11.03 -9.44
C PRO A 48 3.09 12.05 -8.61
N PRO A 49 3.47 11.72 -7.37
CA PRO A 49 4.31 12.61 -6.56
C PRO A 49 5.70 12.74 -7.20
N ASN A 50 6.39 13.86 -6.96
CA ASN A 50 7.78 14.03 -7.40
C ASN A 50 8.74 13.88 -6.21
N MET A 51 9.62 12.88 -6.26
CA MET A 51 10.63 12.58 -5.24
C MET A 51 10.04 12.57 -3.80
N PRO A 52 8.95 11.81 -3.53
CA PRO A 52 8.33 11.82 -2.21
C PRO A 52 9.31 11.35 -1.11
N ALA A 53 9.24 11.98 0.06
CA ALA A 53 10.01 11.61 1.23
C ALA A 53 9.53 10.27 1.83
N SER A 54 10.39 9.62 2.62
CA SER A 54 10.01 8.43 3.40
C SER A 54 8.78 8.69 4.27
N GLY A 55 7.91 7.70 4.41
CA GLY A 55 6.66 7.82 5.17
C GLY A 55 5.52 8.52 4.44
N SER A 56 5.75 9.00 3.21
CA SER A 56 4.68 9.58 2.39
C SER A 56 3.67 8.52 1.94
N LEU A 57 2.39 8.86 2.00
CA LEU A 57 1.29 8.00 1.58
C LEU A 57 0.43 8.72 0.54
N PHE A 58 0.08 8.01 -0.53
CA PHE A 58 -0.75 8.54 -1.61
C PHE A 58 -1.79 7.51 -2.03
N LEU A 59 -2.96 8.01 -2.43
CA LEU A 59 -4.05 7.20 -2.95
C LEU A 59 -4.36 7.63 -4.37
N PHE A 60 -4.47 6.67 -5.29
CA PHE A 60 -4.66 6.94 -6.71
C PHE A 60 -5.84 6.13 -7.25
N ASP A 61 -6.56 6.68 -8.22
CA ASP A 61 -7.39 5.89 -9.12
C ASP A 61 -6.51 5.31 -10.24
N ARG A 62 -6.25 4.00 -10.19
CA ARG A 62 -5.41 3.31 -11.19
C ARG A 62 -5.97 3.36 -12.63
N LYS A 63 -7.29 3.54 -12.79
CA LYS A 63 -7.93 3.61 -14.11
C LYS A 63 -7.66 4.97 -14.76
N VAL A 64 -7.60 6.02 -13.94
CA VAL A 64 -7.33 7.40 -14.37
C VAL A 64 -5.83 7.64 -14.49
N LEU A 65 -5.05 7.32 -13.46
CA LEU A 65 -3.61 7.60 -13.40
C LEU A 65 -2.78 6.32 -13.60
N ARG A 66 -2.62 5.88 -14.85
CA ARG A 66 -1.90 4.63 -15.19
C ARG A 66 -0.41 4.64 -14.80
N PHE A 67 0.21 5.82 -14.77
CA PHE A 67 1.64 6.00 -14.50
C PHE A 67 1.93 6.52 -13.09
N PHE A 68 1.07 6.22 -12.10
CA PHE A 68 1.21 6.66 -10.70
C PHE A 68 2.55 6.30 -10.02
N ARG A 69 3.29 5.33 -10.59
CA ARG A 69 4.62 4.91 -10.13
C ARG A 69 5.78 5.74 -10.69
N LYS A 70 5.54 6.68 -11.60
CA LYS A 70 6.57 7.60 -12.13
C LYS A 70 6.83 8.72 -11.11
N ASP A 71 7.41 8.36 -9.98
CA ASP A 71 7.56 9.23 -8.82
C ASP A 71 8.92 9.96 -8.75
N GLY A 72 9.68 9.96 -9.83
CA GLY A 72 10.98 10.62 -9.94
C GLY A 72 12.16 9.85 -9.33
N HIS A 73 11.91 8.88 -8.46
CA HIS A 73 12.98 8.08 -7.83
C HIS A 73 13.61 7.08 -8.80
N ASN A 74 14.92 6.86 -8.63
CA ASN A 74 15.62 5.76 -9.29
C ASN A 74 15.37 4.46 -8.53
N TRP A 75 14.64 3.54 -9.16
CA TRP A 75 14.36 2.22 -8.61
C TRP A 75 15.31 1.20 -9.21
N ARG A 76 15.75 0.22 -8.41
CA ARG A 76 16.62 -0.88 -8.86
C ARG A 76 16.04 -1.52 -10.10
N LYS A 77 16.88 -1.70 -11.12
CA LYS A 77 16.48 -2.31 -12.39
C LYS A 77 16.88 -3.78 -12.45
N LYS A 78 16.25 -4.52 -13.35
CA LYS A 78 16.65 -5.87 -13.75
C LYS A 78 18.00 -5.79 -14.46
N LYS A 79 18.59 -6.96 -14.75
CA LYS A 79 19.87 -7.06 -15.47
C LYS A 79 19.87 -6.36 -16.84
N ASP A 80 18.68 -6.16 -17.43
CA ASP A 80 18.49 -5.43 -18.69
C ASP A 80 18.72 -3.91 -18.58
N GLY A 81 18.83 -3.35 -17.36
CA GLY A 81 19.01 -1.92 -17.13
C GLY A 81 17.81 -1.04 -17.50
N LYS A 82 16.67 -1.64 -17.89
CA LYS A 82 15.47 -0.94 -18.38
C LYS A 82 14.28 -1.14 -17.46
N THR A 83 14.06 -2.37 -17.02
CA THR A 83 12.86 -2.74 -16.27
C THR A 83 13.10 -2.60 -14.78
N VAL A 84 12.22 -1.92 -14.03
CA VAL A 84 12.30 -1.91 -12.56
C VAL A 84 12.15 -3.34 -12.01
N LYS A 85 13.02 -3.70 -11.06
CA LYS A 85 12.96 -4.96 -10.32
C LYS A 85 11.92 -4.83 -9.20
N GLU A 86 10.66 -5.00 -9.58
CA GLU A 86 9.52 -4.98 -8.67
C GLU A 86 9.10 -6.42 -8.34
N ALA A 87 8.98 -6.73 -7.04
CA ALA A 87 8.45 -8.00 -6.56
C ALA A 87 6.93 -7.91 -6.40
N HIS A 88 6.22 -8.98 -6.74
CA HIS A 88 4.75 -9.03 -6.70
C HIS A 88 4.30 -10.08 -5.68
N GLU A 89 3.66 -9.63 -4.62
CA GLU A 89 3.22 -10.45 -3.50
C GLU A 89 1.71 -10.36 -3.30
N ARG A 90 1.13 -11.37 -2.64
CA ARG A 90 -0.22 -11.31 -2.07
C ARG A 90 -0.12 -11.24 -0.55
N LEU A 91 -0.86 -10.32 0.06
CA LEU A 91 -0.86 -10.15 1.51
C LEU A 91 -2.18 -10.60 2.11
N LYS A 92 -2.08 -11.23 3.28
CA LYS A 92 -3.21 -11.80 4.02
C LYS A 92 -3.70 -10.88 5.12
N SER A 93 -5.02 -10.89 5.33
CA SER A 93 -5.66 -10.41 6.54
C SER A 93 -6.26 -11.61 7.25
N GLY A 94 -5.68 -11.98 8.40
CA GLY A 94 -5.90 -13.30 8.98
C GLY A 94 -5.41 -14.40 8.04
N SER A 95 -6.29 -15.32 7.64
CA SER A 95 -5.93 -16.47 6.78
C SER A 95 -6.21 -16.27 5.29
N ILE A 96 -6.81 -15.13 4.92
CA ILE A 96 -7.34 -14.87 3.57
C ILE A 96 -6.44 -13.87 2.85
N ASP A 97 -6.04 -14.17 1.62
CA ASP A 97 -5.37 -13.20 0.75
C ASP A 97 -6.35 -12.07 0.43
N VAL A 98 -5.95 -10.81 0.63
CA VAL A 98 -6.83 -9.64 0.45
C VAL A 98 -6.22 -8.53 -0.40
N LEU A 99 -4.90 -8.49 -0.54
CA LEU A 99 -4.19 -7.42 -1.26
C LEU A 99 -3.18 -8.00 -2.25
N HIS A 100 -3.08 -7.38 -3.41
CA HIS A 100 -1.83 -7.36 -4.15
C HIS A 100 -0.87 -6.33 -3.54
N CYS A 101 0.42 -6.65 -3.50
CA CYS A 101 1.49 -5.76 -3.08
C CYS A 101 2.63 -5.80 -4.08
N TYR A 102 2.94 -4.66 -4.68
CA TYR A 102 4.14 -4.46 -5.48
C TYR A 102 5.20 -3.80 -4.62
N TYR A 103 6.42 -4.34 -4.63
CA TYR A 103 7.51 -3.90 -3.77
C TYR A 103 8.78 -3.61 -4.58
N ALA A 104 9.30 -2.39 -4.42
CA ALA A 104 10.48 -1.91 -5.14
C ALA A 104 11.51 -1.35 -4.15
N HIS A 105 12.79 -1.47 -4.51
CA HIS A 105 13.93 -0.95 -3.76
C HIS A 105 14.60 0.18 -4.53
N GLY A 106 15.03 1.22 -3.84
CA GLY A 106 15.80 2.32 -4.39
C GLY A 106 17.15 1.84 -4.93
N GLU A 107 17.60 2.46 -6.02
CA GLU A 107 18.86 2.14 -6.67
C GLU A 107 20.05 2.50 -5.76
N GLU A 108 20.05 3.73 -5.24
CA GLU A 108 21.14 4.29 -4.44
C GLU A 108 21.08 3.84 -2.97
N ASN A 109 19.87 3.75 -2.40
CA ASN A 109 19.67 3.39 -1.00
C ASN A 109 18.79 2.15 -0.86
N ILE A 110 19.36 1.06 -0.34
CA ILE A 110 18.65 -0.22 -0.14
C ILE A 110 17.52 -0.14 0.90
N ASN A 111 17.64 0.79 1.84
CA ASN A 111 16.64 1.05 2.88
C ASN A 111 15.50 1.93 2.37
N PHE A 112 15.68 2.58 1.22
CA PHE A 112 14.62 3.32 0.55
C PHE A 112 13.79 2.37 -0.32
N GLN A 113 12.50 2.30 -0.05
CA GLN A 113 11.62 1.28 -0.59
C GLN A 113 10.24 1.85 -0.83
N ARG A 114 9.50 1.25 -1.77
CA ARG A 114 8.11 1.58 -2.05
C ARG A 114 7.27 0.33 -2.09
N ARG A 115 6.08 0.40 -1.47
CA ARG A 115 5.01 -0.58 -1.63
C ARG A 115 3.81 0.06 -2.31
N SER A 116 3.20 -0.64 -3.27
CA SER A 116 1.94 -0.25 -3.89
C SER A 116 0.92 -1.36 -3.68
N TYR A 117 -0.30 -1.00 -3.28
CA TYR A 117 -1.32 -1.96 -2.87
C TYR A 117 -2.63 -1.75 -3.64
N TRP A 118 -3.37 -2.83 -3.88
CA TRP A 118 -4.80 -2.79 -4.21
C TRP A 118 -5.49 -4.06 -3.72
N MET A 119 -6.79 -3.97 -3.46
CA MET A 119 -7.58 -5.13 -3.05
C MET A 119 -7.67 -6.15 -4.18
N LEU A 120 -7.64 -7.42 -3.81
CA LEU A 120 -8.03 -8.50 -4.72
C LEU A 120 -9.50 -8.29 -5.06
N GLU A 121 -9.83 -8.31 -6.34
CA GLU A 121 -11.23 -8.35 -6.79
C GLU A 121 -11.80 -9.73 -6.36
N GLU A 122 -13.01 -9.74 -5.78
CA GLU A 122 -13.77 -10.98 -5.55
C GLU A 122 -14.24 -11.60 -6.87
#